data_AF-A0A7Z9FZJ5-F1
#
_entry.id   AF-A0A7Z9FZJ5-F1
#
_cell.length_a   1.000
_cell.length_b   1.000
_cell.length_c   1.000
_cell.angle_alpha   90.00
_cell.angle_beta   90.00
_cell.angle_gamma   90.00
#
_symmetry.space_group_name_H-M   'P 1'
#
loop_
_entity.id
_entity.type
_entity.pdbx_description
1 polymer ?
#
loop_
_entity_poly.entity_id
_entity_poly.type
_entity_poly.pdbx_seq_one_letter_code
_entity_poly.pdbx_strand_id
1 'polypeptide(L)'
;MVFDPRTKIISLASTGILMVVLDSPIMLSCYFLAVFCLTASSIRSWKKFGVFTSILVIGTWATIYSQAIFYDRFPRTALFTLAGNVHFYREGIVHGIIQSLRFNTSISIGYFVISTTQARDLSCFYDNYCSSIHSSCFF
;
A
#
# COMPACT_ATOMS: atom_id res chain seq x y z
N MET A 1 -2.00 17.26 -10.28
CA MET A 1 -0.69 17.76 -9.81
C MET A 1 0.39 16.95 -10.50
N VAL A 2 1.33 17.60 -11.19
CA VAL A 2 2.49 16.93 -11.78
C VAL A 2 3.64 17.10 -10.81
N PHE A 3 4.07 16.01 -10.18
CA PHE A 3 5.24 15.99 -9.29
C PHE A 3 6.45 15.48 -10.05
N ASP A 4 7.61 16.07 -9.77
CA ASP A 4 8.88 15.60 -10.31
C ASP A 4 9.11 14.11 -10.00
N PRO A 5 9.60 13.32 -10.96
CA PRO A 5 9.87 11.90 -10.77
C PRO A 5 10.79 11.59 -9.59
N ARG A 6 11.79 12.45 -9.35
CA ARG A 6 12.74 12.30 -8.22
C ARG A 6 12.03 12.39 -6.88
N THR A 7 11.13 13.35 -6.72
CA THR A 7 10.34 13.55 -5.50
C THR A 7 9.45 12.36 -5.19
N LYS A 8 8.90 11.70 -6.22
CA LYS A 8 8.09 10.47 -6.07
C LYS A 8 8.91 9.28 -5.58
N ILE A 9 10.14 9.12 -6.07
CA ILE A 9 11.04 8.03 -5.62
C ILE A 9 11.46 8.29 -4.18
N ILE A 10 11.84 9.52 -3.86
CA ILE A 10 12.22 9.91 -2.50
C ILE A 10 11.04 9.73 -1.53
N SER A 11 9.81 10.06 -1.93
CA SER A 11 8.64 9.87 -1.08
C SER A 11 8.30 8.41 -0.84
N LEU A 12 8.46 7.53 -1.84
CA LEU A 12 8.30 6.08 -1.65
C LEU A 12 9.35 5.52 -0.68
N ALA A 13 10.62 5.88 -0.88
CA ALA A 13 11.71 5.43 -0.03
C ALA A 13 11.56 5.93 1.41
N SER A 14 11.24 7.22 1.60
CA SER A 14 11.03 7.80 2.92
C SER A 14 9.83 7.17 3.64
N THR A 15 8.73 6.92 2.92
CA THR A 15 7.56 6.21 3.47
C THR A 15 7.94 4.81 3.93
N GLY A 16 8.69 4.06 3.12
CA GLY A 16 9.15 2.72 3.48
C GLY A 16 9.99 2.69 4.76
N ILE A 17 10.96 3.60 4.88
CA ILE A 17 11.79 3.73 6.08
C ILE A 17 10.92 4.10 7.29
N LEU A 18 10.01 5.07 7.13
CA LEU A 18 9.14 5.53 8.19
C LEU A 18 8.24 4.40 8.73
N MET A 19 7.70 3.55 7.85
CA MET A 19 6.87 2.41 8.24
C MET A 19 7.63 1.34 9.03
N VAL A 20 8.95 1.24 8.87
CA VAL A 20 9.78 0.31 9.66
C VAL A 20 10.11 0.90 11.02
N VAL A 21 10.40 2.21 11.09
CA VAL A 21 10.84 2.90 12.32
C VAL A 21 9.68 3.24 13.26
N LEU A 22 8.47 3.48 12.74
CA LEU A 22 7.31 3.82 13.58
C LEU A 22 6.73 2.59 14.28
N ASP A 23 6.94 2.52 15.59
CA ASP A 23 6.34 1.49 16.44
C ASP A 23 5.06 1.94 17.18
N SER A 24 4.78 3.26 17.21
CA SER A 24 3.57 3.77 17.85
C SER A 24 2.33 3.61 16.95
N PRO A 25 1.28 2.88 17.39
CA PRO A 25 0.08 2.65 16.59
C PRO A 25 -0.70 3.94 16.30
N ILE A 26 -0.62 4.93 17.19
CA ILE A 26 -1.28 6.24 17.01
C ILE A 26 -0.61 6.99 15.87
N MET A 27 0.73 7.09 15.89
CA MET A 27 1.49 7.76 14.82
C MET A 27 1.29 7.07 13.47
N LEU A 28 1.26 5.73 13.47
CA LEU A 28 1.02 4.94 12.28
C LEU A 28 -0.37 5.20 11.69
N SER A 29 -1.39 5.31 12.55
CA SER A 29 -2.77 5.64 12.14
C SER A 29 -2.87 7.06 11.57
N CYS A 30 -2.24 8.05 12.22
CA CYS A 30 -2.20 9.42 11.72
C CYS A 30 -1.48 9.50 10.36
N TYR A 31 -0.37 8.79 10.20
CA TYR A 31 0.38 8.78 8.95
C TYR A 31 -0.39 8.09 7.82
N PHE A 32 -1.00 6.92 8.10
CA PHE A 32 -1.89 6.25 7.16
C PHE A 32 -3.00 7.20 6.70
N LEU A 33 -3.66 7.89 7.62
CA LEU A 33 -4.75 8.82 7.29
C LEU A 33 -4.26 9.98 6.41
N ALA A 34 -3.08 10.54 6.69
CA ALA A 34 -2.48 11.58 5.87
C ALA A 34 -2.22 11.10 4.43
N VAL A 35 -1.58 9.93 4.27
CA VAL A 35 -1.31 9.33 2.95
C VAL A 35 -2.60 8.94 2.23
N PHE A 36 -3.59 8.43 2.97
CA PHE A 36 -4.90 8.06 2.43
C PHE A 36 -5.64 9.29 1.90
N CYS A 37 -5.69 10.39 2.64
CA CYS A 37 -6.29 11.65 2.21
C CYS A 37 -5.58 12.21 0.96
N LEU A 38 -4.24 12.17 0.93
CA LEU A 38 -3.46 12.58 -0.25
C LEU A 38 -3.82 11.71 -1.47
N THR A 39 -3.87 10.40 -1.30
CA THR A 39 -4.21 9.43 -2.35
C THR A 39 -5.64 9.62 -2.84
N ALA A 40 -6.59 9.78 -1.91
CA ALA A 40 -8.00 10.04 -2.19
C ALA A 40 -8.18 11.31 -3.02
N SER A 41 -7.43 12.38 -2.71
CA SER A 41 -7.49 13.63 -3.47
C SER A 41 -6.98 13.51 -4.92
N SER A 42 -6.10 12.53 -5.19
CA SER A 42 -5.60 12.22 -6.54
C SER A 42 -6.60 11.44 -7.39
N ILE A 43 -7.54 10.71 -6.76
CA ILE A 43 -8.50 9.85 -7.47
C ILE A 43 -9.65 10.69 -8.02
N ARG A 44 -9.75 10.79 -9.36
CA ARG A 44 -10.81 11.59 -10.00
C ARG A 44 -12.16 10.90 -10.14
N SER A 45 -12.21 9.57 -10.01
CA SER A 45 -13.42 8.78 -10.27
C SER A 45 -13.87 8.03 -9.02
N TRP A 46 -15.14 8.20 -8.64
CA TRP A 46 -15.77 7.49 -7.52
C TRP A 46 -15.70 5.97 -7.64
N LYS A 47 -15.78 5.41 -8.86
CA LYS A 47 -15.63 3.97 -9.08
C LYS A 47 -14.22 3.49 -8.71
N LYS A 48 -13.18 4.22 -9.13
CA LYS A 48 -11.79 3.90 -8.79
C LYS A 48 -11.53 4.05 -7.30
N PHE A 49 -12.12 5.07 -6.68
CA PHE A 49 -12.05 5.26 -5.23
C PHE A 49 -12.68 4.08 -4.49
N GLY A 50 -13.88 3.64 -4.89
CA GLY A 50 -14.55 2.49 -4.29
C GLY A 50 -13.75 1.18 -4.41
N VAL A 51 -13.12 0.93 -5.56
CA VAL A 51 -12.25 -0.25 -5.73
C VAL A 51 -11.02 -0.16 -4.85
N PHE A 52 -10.36 1.00 -4.81
CA PHE A 52 -9.18 1.24 -3.98
C PHE A 52 -9.50 1.04 -2.49
N THR A 53 -10.57 1.63 -1.98
CA THR A 53 -10.98 1.47 -0.59
C THR A 53 -11.40 0.03 -0.26
N SER A 54 -12.08 -0.64 -1.19
CA SER A 54 -12.45 -2.06 -1.01
C SER A 54 -11.22 -2.95 -0.86
N ILE A 55 -10.17 -2.73 -1.65
CA ILE A 55 -8.89 -3.47 -1.54
C ILE A 55 -8.27 -3.25 -0.16
N LEU A 56 -8.22 -2.01 0.33
CA LEU A 56 -7.67 -1.72 1.65
C LEU A 56 -8.48 -2.39 2.77
N VAL A 57 -9.82 -2.35 2.71
CA VAL A 57 -10.69 -2.97 3.71
C VAL A 57 -10.52 -4.48 3.71
N ILE A 58 -10.58 -5.12 2.54
CA ILE A 58 -10.40 -6.58 2.42
C ILE A 58 -9.01 -7.00 2.90
N GLY A 59 -7.97 -6.29 2.48
CA GLY A 59 -6.59 -6.55 2.91
C GLY A 59 -6.41 -6.39 4.42
N THR A 60 -7.08 -5.42 5.03
CA THR A 60 -7.08 -5.20 6.48
C THR A 60 -7.66 -6.40 7.21
N TRP A 61 -8.87 -6.82 6.84
CA TRP A 61 -9.52 -7.97 7.46
C TRP A 61 -8.76 -9.27 7.24
N ALA A 62 -8.25 -9.50 6.02
CA ALA A 62 -7.41 -10.66 5.72
C ALA A 62 -6.18 -10.71 6.62
N THR A 63 -5.47 -9.59 6.76
CA THR A 63 -4.26 -9.51 7.60
C THR A 63 -4.57 -9.73 9.07
N ILE A 64 -5.64 -9.10 9.59
CA ILE A 64 -6.07 -9.27 10.99
C ILE A 64 -6.43 -10.73 11.27
N TYR A 65 -7.21 -11.36 10.39
CA TYR A 65 -7.63 -12.74 10.56
C TYR A 65 -6.45 -13.71 10.52
N SER A 66 -5.54 -13.55 9.56
CA SER A 66 -4.32 -14.36 9.47
C SER A 66 -3.44 -14.21 10.72
N GLN A 67 -3.22 -12.99 11.19
CA GLN A 67 -2.40 -12.76 12.39
C GLN A 67 -3.08 -13.25 13.66
N ALA A 68 -4.41 -13.16 13.76
CA ALA A 68 -5.15 -13.63 14.93
C ALA A 68 -5.15 -15.16 15.07
N ILE A 69 -5.17 -15.91 13.97
CA ILE A 69 -5.16 -17.38 13.98
C ILE A 69 -3.76 -17.95 14.14
N PHE A 70 -2.78 -17.39 13.42
CA PHE A 70 -1.42 -17.95 13.35
C PHE A 70 -0.44 -17.25 14.32
N TYR A 71 -0.94 -16.57 15.34
CA TYR A 71 -0.07 -15.93 16.32
C TYR A 71 0.66 -16.96 17.19
N ASP A 72 1.99 -16.99 17.09
CA ASP A 72 2.83 -18.00 17.75
C ASP A 72 3.71 -17.42 18.89
N ARG A 73 3.64 -16.11 19.14
CA ARG A 73 4.50 -15.47 20.15
C ARG A 73 3.85 -15.50 21.54
N PHE A 74 4.65 -15.62 22.59
CA PHE A 74 4.18 -15.48 23.97
C PHE A 74 4.22 -14.00 24.41
N PRO A 75 3.26 -13.52 25.21
CA PRO A 75 2.07 -14.19 25.76
C PRO A 75 0.95 -14.37 24.71
N ARG A 76 0.15 -15.44 24.85
CA ARG A 76 -0.99 -15.75 23.97
C ARG A 76 -2.28 -15.83 24.78
N THR A 77 -3.22 -14.92 24.51
CA THR A 77 -4.54 -14.91 25.15
C THR A 77 -5.57 -15.34 24.12
N ALA A 78 -6.01 -16.59 24.21
CA ALA A 78 -7.06 -17.11 23.35
C ALA A 78 -8.41 -16.47 23.74
N LEU A 79 -9.05 -15.77 22.81
CA LEU A 79 -10.37 -15.18 22.99
C LEU A 79 -11.47 -16.23 22.80
N PHE A 80 -11.36 -17.01 21.73
CA PHE A 80 -12.26 -18.12 21.43
C PHE A 80 -11.56 -19.15 20.55
N THR A 81 -12.12 -20.35 20.49
CA THR A 81 -11.64 -21.43 19.63
C THR A 81 -12.61 -21.60 18.48
N LEU A 82 -12.13 -21.44 17.25
CA LEU A 82 -12.85 -21.77 16.04
C LEU A 82 -12.70 -23.29 15.81
N ALA A 83 -13.83 -23.97 15.63
CA ALA A 83 -13.99 -25.41 15.38
C ALA A 83 -12.70 -26.27 15.41
N GLY A 84 -12.57 -27.12 16.43
CA GLY A 84 -11.38 -27.95 16.64
C GLY A 84 -10.34 -27.27 17.53
N ASN A 85 -9.08 -27.18 17.06
CA ASN A 85 -7.92 -26.65 17.81
C ASN A 85 -7.43 -25.29 17.30
N VAL A 86 -8.24 -24.56 16.52
CA VAL A 86 -7.84 -23.25 15.99
C VAL A 86 -8.24 -22.17 16.98
N HIS A 87 -7.26 -21.55 17.63
CA HIS A 87 -7.51 -20.49 18.60
C HIS A 87 -7.38 -19.11 17.96
N PHE A 88 -8.25 -18.19 18.37
CA PHE A 88 -8.21 -16.79 17.97
C PHE A 88 -7.53 -15.97 19.06
N TYR A 89 -6.33 -15.44 18.78
CA TYR A 89 -5.50 -14.76 19.77
C TYR A 89 -5.69 -13.24 19.74
N ARG A 90 -5.85 -12.65 20.92
CA ARG A 90 -6.01 -11.19 21.08
C ARG A 90 -4.80 -10.43 20.56
N GLU A 91 -3.61 -10.90 20.88
CA GLU A 91 -2.35 -10.27 20.49
C GLU A 91 -2.18 -10.28 18.97
N GLY A 92 -2.56 -11.39 18.33
CA GLY A 92 -2.59 -11.52 16.87
C GLY A 92 -3.51 -10.49 16.20
N ILE A 93 -4.65 -10.15 16.80
CA ILE A 93 -5.51 -9.06 16.30
C ILE A 93 -4.76 -7.72 16.34
N VAL A 94 -4.12 -7.40 17.46
CA VAL A 94 -3.39 -6.12 17.63
C VAL A 94 -2.24 -6.02 16.63
N HIS A 95 -1.44 -7.08 16.49
CA HIS A 95 -0.37 -7.15 15.50
C HIS A 95 -0.91 -7.08 14.06
N GLY A 96 -2.04 -7.72 13.78
CA GLY A 96 -2.73 -7.63 12.50
C GLY A 96 -3.21 -6.22 12.15
N ILE A 97 -3.68 -5.45 13.14
CA ILE A 97 -4.06 -4.04 12.93
C ILE A 97 -2.82 -3.20 12.59
N ILE A 98 -1.73 -3.35 13.33
CA ILE A 98 -0.48 -2.61 13.06
C ILE A 98 0.09 -2.98 11.69
N GLN A 99 0.12 -4.28 11.38
CA GLN A 99 0.63 -4.77 10.10
C GLN A 99 -0.23 -4.30 8.93
N SER A 100 -1.55 -4.32 9.07
CA SER A 100 -2.46 -3.84 8.02
C SER A 100 -2.33 -2.33 7.79
N LEU A 101 -2.09 -1.53 8.83
CA LEU A 101 -1.78 -0.10 8.67
C LEU A 101 -0.51 0.13 7.84
N ARG A 102 0.57 -0.63 8.09
CA ARG A 102 1.81 -0.54 7.31
C ARG A 102 1.56 -0.92 5.85
N PHE A 103 0.84 -2.00 5.61
CA PHE A 103 0.51 -2.49 4.28
C PHE A 103 -0.39 -1.51 3.51
N ASN A 104 -1.47 -1.03 4.13
CA ASN A 104 -2.39 -0.07 3.52
C ASN A 104 -1.72 1.26 3.19
N THR A 105 -0.82 1.74 4.05
CA THR A 105 -0.02 2.93 3.78
C THR A 105 0.86 2.73 2.54
N SER A 106 1.49 1.56 2.44
CA SER A 106 2.37 1.20 1.31
C SER A 106 1.60 1.10 -0.01
N ILE A 107 0.40 0.50 -0.01
CA ILE A 107 -0.48 0.48 -1.17
C ILE A 107 -0.94 1.89 -1.55
N SER A 108 -1.30 2.71 -0.55
CA SER A 108 -1.81 4.06 -0.79
C SER A 108 -0.77 4.95 -1.46
N ILE A 109 0.46 4.98 -0.93
CA ILE A 109 1.54 5.77 -1.54
C ILE A 109 1.91 5.25 -2.94
N GLY A 110 1.90 3.93 -3.15
CA GLY A 110 2.14 3.33 -4.47
C GLY A 110 1.08 3.75 -5.48
N TYR A 111 -0.20 3.70 -5.09
CA TYR A 111 -1.30 4.16 -5.94
C TYR A 111 -1.22 5.66 -6.23
N PHE A 112 -0.87 6.48 -5.25
CA PHE A 112 -0.66 7.92 -5.44
C PHE A 112 0.42 8.20 -6.50
N VAL A 113 1.55 7.48 -6.45
CA VAL A 113 2.63 7.63 -7.44
C VAL A 113 2.19 7.20 -8.84
N ILE A 114 1.46 6.08 -8.96
CA ILE A 114 0.95 5.61 -10.25
C ILE A 114 -0.07 6.59 -10.83
N SER A 115 -1.02 7.05 -10.01
CA SER A 115 -2.09 7.97 -10.45
C SER A 115 -1.58 9.35 -10.88
N THR A 116 -0.46 9.79 -10.33
CA THR A 116 0.17 11.09 -10.66
C THR A 116 1.23 10.98 -11.77
N THR A 117 1.47 9.79 -12.30
CA THR A 117 2.43 9.57 -13.40
C THR A 117 1.69 9.58 -14.73
N GLN A 118 2.07 10.50 -15.64
CA GLN A 118 1.44 10.57 -16.96
C GLN A 118 1.89 9.38 -17.80
N ALA A 119 0.94 8.58 -18.29
CA ALA A 119 1.23 7.49 -19.22
C ALA A 119 1.78 7.97 -20.59
N ARG A 120 1.66 9.27 -20.89
CA ARG A 120 2.07 9.88 -22.16
C ARG A 120 3.59 9.94 -22.35
N ASP A 121 4.35 9.99 -21.26
CA ASP A 121 5.81 9.99 -21.34
C ASP A 121 6.34 8.61 -21.75
N LEU A 122 5.65 7.53 -21.39
CA LEU A 122 6.01 6.17 -21.80
C LEU A 122 5.73 5.91 -23.29
N SER A 123 4.59 6.34 -23.82
CA SER A 123 4.27 6.16 -25.24
C SER A 123 5.12 7.04 -26.15
N CYS A 124 5.43 8.29 -25.78
CA CYS A 124 6.33 9.16 -26.55
C CYS A 124 7.78 8.62 -26.56
N PHE A 125 8.24 8.01 -25.46
CA PHE A 125 9.54 7.36 -25.40
C PHE A 125 9.59 6.08 -26.25
N TYR A 126 8.51 5.29 -26.26
CA TYR A 126 8.39 4.10 -27.11
C TYR A 126 8.34 4.46 -28.60
N ASP A 127 7.56 5.48 -28.99
CA ASP A 127 7.51 5.95 -30.38
C ASP A 127 8.84 6.54 -30.87
N ASN A 128 9.55 7.31 -30.03
CA ASN A 128 10.89 7.82 -30.39
C ASN A 128 11.92 6.71 -30.53
N TYR A 129 11.91 5.71 -29.64
CA TYR A 129 12.82 4.56 -29.76
C TYR A 129 12.53 3.70 -31.00
N CYS A 130 11.25 3.47 -31.30
CA CYS A 130 10.84 2.68 -32.47
C CYS A 130 11.21 3.39 -33.80
N SER A 131 11.05 4.72 -33.85
CA SER A 131 11.48 5.53 -35.00
C SER A 131 13.01 5.52 -35.19
N SER A 132 13.78 5.58 -34.10
CA SER A 132 15.24 5.54 -34.15
C SER A 132 15.81 4.18 -34.57
N ILE A 133 15.14 3.07 -34.24
CA ILE A 133 15.53 1.71 -34.66
C ILE A 133 15.22 1.50 -36.15
N HIS A 134 14.10 2.00 -36.64
CA HIS A 134 13.74 1.88 -38.07
C HIS A 134 14.70 2.65 -38.98
N SER A 135 15.30 3.75 -38.50
CA SER A 135 16.32 4.49 -39.25
C SER A 135 17.72 3.84 -39.22
N SER A 136 17.98 2.95 -38.26
CA SER A 136 19.28 2.26 -38.11
C SER A 136 19.34 0.87 -38.76
N CYS A 137 18.19 0.28 -39.11
CA CYS A 137 18.10 -0.99 -39.87
C CYS A 137 18.12 -0.79 -41.40
N PHE A 138 18.29 0.44 -41.89
CA PHE A 138 18.33 0.77 -43.32
C PHE A 138 19.74 1.13 -43.82
N PHE A 139 20.77 0.62 -43.14
CA PHE A 139 22.17 0.67 -43.59
C PHE A 139 22.75 -0.74 -43.70
#